data_AF-A0A2V6RC96-F1
#
_entry.id   AF-A0A2V6RC96-F1
#
_cell.length_a   1.000
_cell.length_b   1.000
_cell.length_c   1.000
_cell.angle_alpha   90.00
_cell.angle_beta   90.00
_cell.angle_gamma   90.00
#
_symmetry.space_group_name_H-M   'P 1'
#
loop_
_entity.id
_entity.type
_entity.pdbx_description
1 polymer ?
#
loop_
_entity_poly.entity_id
_entity_poly.type
_entity_poly.pdbx_seq_one_letter_code
_entity_poly.pdbx_strand_id
1 'polypeptide(L)'
;MTFHLVVLWLHVLGAVVWVGGLMYQAHVLLPAARRGSAGLFADVARRGRPIAWTAIALVVLTGFYNVTRLGPVERVMESGTGLVLAAKFILVLAAVALAGQRDFAQLPRLARALAAREDPARALGAIAWLDRAVLLLAVVTVYLGLAISRAG
;
A
#
# COMPACT_ATOMS: atom_id res chain seq x y z
N MET A 1 27.99 -7.44 -0.92
CA MET A 1 27.65 -6.00 -0.93
C MET A 1 26.57 -5.67 -1.97
N THR A 2 26.68 -6.17 -3.21
CA THR A 2 25.76 -5.87 -4.32
C THR A 2 24.33 -6.38 -4.14
N PHE A 3 24.14 -7.61 -3.62
CA PHE A 3 22.80 -8.21 -3.50
C PHE A 3 21.88 -7.45 -2.53
N HIS A 4 22.40 -7.02 -1.38
CA HIS A 4 21.62 -6.23 -0.42
C HIS A 4 21.17 -4.88 -1.00
N LEU A 5 22.04 -4.21 -1.76
CA LEU A 5 21.70 -2.97 -2.45
C LEU A 5 20.58 -3.18 -3.48
N VAL A 6 20.60 -4.29 -4.22
CA VAL A 6 19.52 -4.65 -5.15
C VAL A 6 18.20 -4.87 -4.41
N VAL A 7 18.22 -5.55 -3.26
CA VAL A 7 17.02 -5.77 -2.45
C VAL A 7 16.46 -4.45 -1.91
N LEU A 8 17.32 -3.56 -1.41
CA LEU A 8 16.91 -2.23 -0.95
C LEU A 8 16.35 -1.39 -2.11
N TRP A 9 17.00 -1.41 -3.26
CA TRP A 9 16.53 -0.74 -4.47
C TRP A 9 15.15 -1.25 -4.91
N LEU A 10 14.94 -2.57 -4.92
CA LEU A 10 13.63 -3.18 -5.22
C LEU A 10 12.57 -2.81 -4.18
N HIS A 11 12.93 -2.74 -2.89
CA HIS A 11 12.02 -2.32 -1.82
C HIS A 11 11.51 -0.89 -2.07
N VAL A 12 12.44 0.03 -2.34
CA VAL A 12 12.11 1.44 -2.61
C VAL A 12 11.31 1.56 -3.89
N LEU A 13 11.68 0.85 -4.96
CA LEU A 13 10.93 0.85 -6.22
C LEU A 13 9.49 0.36 -6.04
N GLY A 14 9.31 -0.75 -5.31
CA GLY A 14 7.98 -1.26 -4.96
C GLY A 14 7.16 -0.25 -4.16
N ALA A 15 7.78 0.42 -3.18
CA ALA A 15 7.12 1.45 -2.39
C ALA A 15 6.70 2.65 -3.25
N VAL A 16 7.55 3.11 -4.16
CA VAL A 16 7.25 4.22 -5.10
C VAL A 16 6.07 3.85 -6.00
N VAL A 17 6.09 2.66 -6.61
CA VAL A 17 5.01 2.20 -7.50
C VAL A 17 3.69 2.10 -6.72
N TRP A 18 3.72 1.52 -5.52
CA TRP A 18 2.51 1.32 -4.72
C TRP A 18 1.93 2.64 -4.19
N VAL A 19 2.74 3.45 -3.52
CA VAL A 19 2.29 4.73 -2.93
C VAL A 19 1.91 5.74 -4.02
N GLY A 20 2.70 5.80 -5.10
CA GLY A 20 2.40 6.64 -6.26
C GLY A 20 1.09 6.24 -6.94
N GLY A 21 0.82 4.94 -7.09
CA GLY A 21 -0.44 4.43 -7.62
C GLY A 21 -1.64 4.81 -6.76
N LEU A 22 -1.52 4.68 -5.43
CA LEU A 22 -2.57 5.09 -4.48
C LEU A 22 -2.82 6.60 -4.53
N MET A 23 -1.76 7.41 -4.56
CA MET A 23 -1.85 8.87 -4.70
C MET A 23 -2.62 9.26 -5.97
N TYR A 24 -2.21 8.71 -7.12
CA TYR A 24 -2.85 8.98 -8.41
C TYR A 24 -4.33 8.56 -8.41
N GLN A 25 -4.62 7.38 -7.87
CA GLN A 25 -5.98 6.89 -7.79
C GLN A 25 -6.88 7.74 -6.90
N ALA A 26 -6.41 8.10 -5.70
CA ALA A 26 -7.18 8.86 -4.73
C ALA A 26 -7.40 10.32 -5.15
N HIS A 27 -6.44 10.94 -5.84
CA HIS A 27 -6.46 12.38 -6.14
C HIS A 27 -6.83 12.72 -7.59
N VAL A 28 -6.67 11.78 -8.53
CA VAL A 28 -6.97 12.03 -9.95
C VAL A 28 -8.15 11.19 -10.41
N LEU A 29 -8.06 9.87 -10.30
CA LEU A 29 -9.06 8.96 -10.87
C LEU A 29 -10.38 8.98 -10.09
N LEU A 30 -10.31 8.98 -8.76
CA LEU A 30 -11.49 8.90 -7.90
C LEU A 30 -12.36 10.18 -7.94
N PRO A 31 -11.82 11.41 -7.96
CA PRO A 31 -12.62 12.61 -8.21
C PRO A 31 -13.30 12.59 -9.58
N ALA A 32 -12.62 12.10 -10.63
CA ALA A 32 -13.24 11.90 -11.93
C ALA A 32 -14.38 10.88 -11.87
N ALA A 33 -14.17 9.76 -11.16
CA ALA A 33 -15.17 8.70 -10.98
C ALA A 33 -16.47 9.23 -10.37
N ARG A 34 -16.36 10.11 -9.37
CA ARG A 34 -17.50 10.77 -8.71
C ARG A 34 -18.27 11.73 -9.63
N ARG A 35 -17.66 12.20 -10.72
CA ARG A 35 -18.30 13.07 -11.74
C ARG A 35 -18.87 12.29 -12.93
N GLY A 36 -18.97 10.97 -12.83
CA GLY A 36 -19.61 10.12 -13.85
C GLY A 36 -18.66 9.15 -14.57
N SER A 37 -17.35 9.19 -14.31
CA SER A 37 -16.39 8.26 -14.95
C SER A 37 -16.15 6.98 -14.12
N ALA A 38 -17.16 6.52 -13.38
CA ALA A 38 -17.03 5.39 -12.46
C ALA A 38 -16.69 4.06 -13.18
N GLY A 39 -17.22 3.84 -14.39
CA GLY A 39 -16.89 2.68 -15.21
C GLY A 39 -15.41 2.64 -15.64
N LEU A 40 -14.89 3.78 -16.11
CA LEU A 40 -13.47 3.93 -16.45
C LEU A 40 -12.59 3.69 -15.21
N PHE A 41 -12.97 4.27 -14.07
CA PHE A 41 -12.26 4.05 -12.81
C PHE A 41 -12.20 2.55 -12.45
N ALA A 42 -13.32 1.84 -12.55
CA ALA A 42 -13.37 0.42 -12.23
C ALA A 42 -12.50 -0.44 -13.17
N ASP A 43 -12.46 -0.11 -14.47
CA ASP A 43 -11.58 -0.81 -15.43
C ASP A 43 -10.11 -0.53 -15.15
N VAL A 44 -9.73 0.75 -14.97
CA VAL A 44 -8.36 1.14 -14.64
C VAL A 44 -7.91 0.52 -13.32
N ALA A 45 -8.75 0.53 -12.29
CA ALA A 45 -8.45 -0.07 -10.99
C ALA A 45 -8.24 -1.59 -11.09
N ARG A 46 -9.06 -2.28 -11.89
CA ARG A 46 -8.92 -3.72 -12.14
C ARG A 46 -7.63 -4.05 -12.88
N ARG A 47 -7.26 -3.27 -13.90
CA ARG A 47 -6.01 -3.45 -14.66
C ARG A 47 -4.77 -3.07 -13.86
N GLY A 48 -4.88 -2.09 -12.97
CA GLY A 48 -3.82 -1.67 -12.07
C GLY A 48 -3.58 -2.65 -10.91
N ARG A 49 -4.57 -3.48 -10.56
CA ARG A 49 -4.50 -4.41 -9.42
C ARG A 49 -3.27 -5.33 -9.49
N PRO A 50 -2.97 -6.08 -10.57
CA PRO A 50 -1.78 -6.91 -10.63
C PRO A 50 -0.48 -6.12 -10.34
N ILE A 51 -0.35 -4.91 -10.91
CA ILE A 51 0.81 -4.04 -10.68
C ILE A 51 0.93 -3.66 -9.20
N ALA A 52 -0.19 -3.26 -8.59
CA ALA A 52 -0.23 -2.91 -7.17
C ALA A 52 0.15 -4.10 -6.27
N TRP A 53 -0.39 -5.30 -6.55
CA TRP A 53 -0.07 -6.49 -5.76
C TRP A 53 1.35 -7.00 -5.97
N THR A 54 1.92 -6.87 -7.18
CA THR A 54 3.35 -7.13 -7.40
C THR A 54 4.22 -6.15 -6.60
N ALA A 55 3.87 -4.86 -6.59
CA ALA A 55 4.59 -3.86 -5.81
C ALA A 55 4.49 -4.13 -4.29
N ILE A 56 3.30 -4.48 -3.79
CA ILE A 56 3.08 -4.90 -2.39
C ILE A 56 3.95 -6.11 -2.07
N ALA A 57 3.93 -7.15 -2.91
CA ALA A 57 4.72 -8.36 -2.69
C ALA A 57 6.22 -8.05 -2.64
N LEU A 58 6.71 -7.20 -3.54
CA LEU A 58 8.10 -6.73 -3.50
C LEU A 58 8.40 -6.03 -2.17
N VAL A 59 7.59 -5.05 -1.76
CA VAL A 59 7.79 -4.31 -0.50
C VAL A 59 7.81 -5.25 0.71
N VAL A 60 6.89 -6.20 0.78
CA VAL A 60 6.77 -7.15 1.91
C VAL A 60 7.97 -8.09 1.95
N LEU A 61 8.30 -8.75 0.83
CA LEU A 61 9.37 -9.74 0.77
C LEU A 61 10.75 -9.10 1.01
N THR A 62 11.01 -7.97 0.36
CA THR A 62 12.27 -7.23 0.53
C THR A 62 12.35 -6.59 1.93
N GLY A 63 11.23 -6.15 2.49
CA GLY A 63 11.14 -5.65 3.86
C GLY A 63 11.52 -6.73 4.88
N PHE A 64 10.96 -7.93 4.73
CA PHE A 64 11.31 -9.07 5.57
C PHE A 64 12.80 -9.43 5.46
N TYR A 65 13.33 -9.50 4.23
CA TYR A 65 14.76 -9.75 4.00
C TYR A 65 15.65 -8.70 4.70
N ASN A 66 15.35 -7.42 4.54
CA ASN A 66 16.16 -6.35 5.12
C ASN A 66 16.22 -6.43 6.65
N VAL A 67 15.17 -6.92 7.30
CA VAL A 67 15.15 -7.11 8.75
C VAL A 67 16.07 -8.22 9.22
N THR A 68 16.13 -9.33 8.49
CA THR A 68 17.08 -10.42 8.80
C THR A 68 18.55 -9.99 8.72
N ARG A 69 18.84 -8.82 8.14
CA ARG A 69 20.18 -8.27 7.99
C ARG A 69 20.56 -7.25 9.08
N LEU A 70 19.65 -6.87 9.97
CA LEU A 70 19.88 -5.88 11.04
C LEU A 70 20.75 -6.41 12.21
N GLY A 71 21.10 -7.71 12.23
CA GLY A 71 21.89 -8.33 13.29
C GLY A 71 21.04 -9.13 14.29
N PRO A 72 21.63 -9.62 15.40
CA PRO A 72 20.91 -10.41 16.41
C PRO A 72 19.72 -9.64 16.99
N VAL A 73 18.60 -10.33 17.16
CA VAL A 73 17.32 -9.74 17.62
C VAL A 73 17.48 -9.05 18.97
N GLU A 74 18.32 -9.59 19.85
CA GLU A 74 18.63 -9.04 21.16
C GLU A 74 19.20 -7.61 21.08
N ARG A 75 20.15 -7.34 20.15
CA ARG A 75 20.72 -5.99 19.95
C ARG A 75 19.72 -5.00 19.35
N VAL A 76 18.79 -5.48 18.52
CA VAL A 76 17.73 -4.65 17.93
C VAL A 76 16.66 -4.30 18.98
N MET A 77 16.39 -5.21 19.91
CA MET A 77 15.46 -4.98 21.02
C MET A 77 16.04 -4.04 22.08
N GLU A 78 17.32 -4.16 22.41
CA GLU A 78 18.01 -3.28 23.37
C GLU A 78 18.12 -1.82 22.90
N SER A 79 18.21 -1.58 21.57
CA SER A 79 18.31 -0.24 21.00
C SER A 79 16.98 0.53 20.88
N GLY A 80 15.84 -0.07 21.28
CA GLY A 80 14.51 0.50 21.07
C GLY A 80 14.01 0.45 19.61
N THR A 81 14.89 0.10 18.66
CA THR A 81 14.59 -0.05 17.23
C THR A 81 13.59 -1.18 16.95
N GLY A 82 13.60 -2.23 17.78
CA GLY A 82 12.71 -3.39 17.63
C GLY A 82 11.22 -3.03 17.70
N LEU A 83 10.82 -2.11 18.59
CA LEU A 83 9.42 -1.68 18.71
C LEU A 83 8.96 -0.90 17.48
N VAL A 84 9.81 0.00 16.97
CA VAL A 84 9.51 0.78 15.75
C VAL A 84 9.40 -0.15 14.54
N LEU A 85 10.25 -1.17 14.48
CA LEU A 85 10.22 -2.16 13.42
C LEU A 85 8.95 -3.03 13.46
N ALA A 86 8.59 -3.53 14.65
CA ALA A 86 7.35 -4.28 14.86
C ALA A 86 6.12 -3.44 14.48
N ALA A 87 6.08 -2.17 14.93
CA ALA A 87 5.03 -1.23 14.55
C ALA A 87 4.98 -1.03 13.02
N LYS A 88 6.13 -0.89 12.35
CA LYS A 88 6.20 -0.78 10.89
C LYS A 88 5.57 -2.00 10.19
N PHE A 89 5.84 -3.22 10.65
CA PHE A 89 5.21 -4.43 10.08
C PHE A 89 3.71 -4.47 10.30
N ILE A 90 3.24 -4.15 11.51
CA ILE A 90 1.80 -4.11 11.81
C ILE A 90 1.10 -3.11 10.89
N LEU A 91 1.69 -1.93 10.68
CA LEU A 91 1.15 -0.91 9.77
C LEU A 91 1.12 -1.40 8.32
N VAL A 92 2.17 -2.08 7.84
CA VAL A 92 2.20 -2.67 6.50
C VAL A 92 1.12 -3.75 6.35
N LEU A 93 0.99 -4.65 7.32
CA LEU A 93 -0.03 -5.70 7.29
C LEU A 93 -1.44 -5.11 7.29
N ALA A 94 -1.69 -4.09 8.11
CA ALA A 94 -2.96 -3.36 8.11
C ALA A 94 -3.23 -2.70 6.74
N ALA A 95 -2.23 -2.03 6.15
CA ALA A 95 -2.34 -1.42 4.84
C ALA A 95 -2.65 -2.45 3.74
N VAL A 96 -1.99 -3.61 3.77
CA VAL A 96 -2.23 -4.72 2.82
C VAL A 96 -3.62 -5.32 3.00
N ALA A 97 -4.09 -5.51 4.23
CA ALA A 97 -5.43 -6.02 4.51
C ALA A 97 -6.52 -5.06 4.00
N LEU A 98 -6.34 -3.75 4.22
CA LEU A 98 -7.26 -2.72 3.72
C LEU A 98 -7.24 -2.63 2.19
N ALA A 99 -6.06 -2.70 1.56
CA ALA A 99 -5.92 -2.77 0.11
C ALA A 99 -6.61 -4.03 -0.46
N GLY A 100 -6.49 -5.17 0.21
CA GLY A 100 -7.22 -6.40 -0.10
C GLY A 100 -8.73 -6.23 -0.02
N GLN A 101 -9.22 -5.66 1.07
CA GLN A 101 -10.66 -5.41 1.24
C GLN A 101 -11.19 -4.50 0.12
N ARG A 102 -10.44 -3.46 -0.21
CA ARG A 102 -10.76 -2.52 -1.28
C ARG A 102 -10.80 -3.21 -2.65
N ASP A 103 -9.77 -3.97 -2.99
CA ASP A 103 -9.60 -4.58 -4.33
C ASP A 103 -10.49 -5.80 -4.58
N PHE A 104 -10.72 -6.61 -3.55
CA PHE A 104 -11.46 -7.88 -3.67
C PHE A 104 -12.90 -7.79 -3.18
N ALA A 105 -13.26 -6.74 -2.43
CA ALA A 105 -14.63 -6.56 -1.95
C ALA A 105 -15.30 -5.31 -2.54
N GLN A 106 -14.66 -4.14 -2.49
CA GLN A 106 -15.30 -2.90 -2.96
C GLN A 106 -15.29 -2.72 -4.48
N LEU A 107 -14.19 -3.04 -5.16
CA LEU A 107 -14.16 -2.96 -6.63
C LEU A 107 -15.19 -3.89 -7.30
N PRO A 108 -15.37 -5.16 -6.87
CA PRO A 108 -16.45 -5.99 -7.41
C PRO A 108 -17.85 -5.47 -7.07
N ARG A 109 -18.05 -4.84 -5.89
CA ARG A 109 -19.31 -4.18 -5.54
C ARG A 109 -19.60 -3.00 -6.47
N LEU A 110 -18.59 -2.17 -6.74
CA LEU A 110 -18.70 -1.07 -7.70
C LEU A 110 -19.06 -1.60 -9.10
N ALA A 111 -18.37 -2.64 -9.58
CA ALA A 111 -18.66 -3.23 -10.88
C ALA A 111 -20.09 -3.78 -10.97
N ARG A 112 -20.60 -4.42 -9.91
CA ARG A 112 -21.99 -4.90 -9.82
C ARG A 112 -23.00 -3.77 -9.84
N ALA A 113 -22.79 -2.71 -9.05
CA ALA A 113 -23.67 -1.54 -9.05
C ALA A 113 -23.74 -0.89 -10.45
N LEU A 114 -22.59 -0.75 -11.12
CA LEU A 114 -22.54 -0.21 -12.49
C LEU A 114 -23.27 -1.09 -13.50
N ALA A 115 -23.13 -2.42 -13.41
CA ALA A 115 -23.83 -3.36 -14.27
C ALA A 115 -25.36 -3.33 -14.04
N ALA A 116 -25.79 -3.18 -12.79
CA ALA A 116 -27.19 -3.06 -12.41
C ALA A 116 -27.77 -1.65 -12.62
N ARG A 117 -26.96 -0.68 -13.07
CA ARG A 117 -27.32 0.76 -13.18
C ARG A 117 -27.80 1.37 -11.85
N GLU A 118 -27.27 0.87 -10.75
CA GLU A 118 -27.46 1.42 -9.40
C GLU A 118 -26.49 2.58 -9.13
N ASP A 119 -26.79 3.40 -8.12
CA ASP A 119 -25.92 4.50 -7.72
C ASP A 119 -24.55 3.99 -7.21
N PRO A 120 -23.43 4.31 -7.88
CA PRO A 120 -22.10 3.88 -7.47
C PRO A 120 -21.55 4.67 -6.27
N ALA A 121 -22.21 5.74 -5.82
CA ALA A 121 -21.68 6.69 -4.82
C ALA A 121 -21.26 6.00 -3.52
N ARG A 122 -22.02 5.03 -3.02
CA ARG A 122 -21.70 4.30 -1.79
C ARG A 122 -20.41 3.48 -1.93
N ALA A 123 -20.24 2.77 -3.04
CA ALA A 123 -19.04 1.98 -3.31
C ALA A 123 -17.81 2.88 -3.51
N LEU A 124 -17.97 3.97 -4.27
CA LEU A 124 -16.91 4.97 -4.45
C LEU A 124 -16.52 5.67 -3.14
N GLY A 125 -17.48 5.92 -2.25
CA GLY A 125 -17.23 6.45 -0.91
C GLY A 125 -16.40 5.51 -0.06
N ALA A 126 -16.74 4.22 -0.03
CA ALA A 126 -15.97 3.20 0.68
C ALA A 126 -14.55 3.06 0.12
N ILE A 127 -14.40 3.02 -1.20
CA ILE A 127 -13.09 2.98 -1.87
C ILE A 127 -12.26 4.21 -1.50
N ALA A 128 -12.86 5.40 -1.52
CA ALA A 128 -12.18 6.65 -1.15
C ALA A 128 -11.60 6.61 0.27
N TRP A 129 -12.39 6.12 1.22
CA TRP A 129 -11.98 6.05 2.61
C TRP A 129 -10.85 5.03 2.80
N LEU A 130 -10.96 3.85 2.17
CA LEU A 130 -9.92 2.82 2.21
C LEU A 130 -8.62 3.30 1.56
N ASP A 131 -8.69 3.91 0.36
CA ASP A 131 -7.51 4.42 -0.35
C ASP A 131 -6.78 5.47 0.51
N ARG A 132 -7.52 6.36 1.20
CA ARG A 132 -6.95 7.36 2.12
C ARG A 132 -6.32 6.72 3.36
N ALA A 133 -6.99 5.72 3.95
CA ALA A 133 -6.47 5.00 5.11
C ALA A 133 -5.17 4.26 4.75
N VAL A 134 -5.15 3.53 3.63
CA VAL A 134 -3.95 2.82 3.14
C VAL A 134 -2.83 3.81 2.84
N LEU A 135 -3.14 4.93 2.18
CA LEU A 135 -2.16 5.97 1.88
C LEU A 135 -1.55 6.57 3.15
N LEU A 136 -2.37 6.89 4.17
CA LEU A 136 -1.88 7.39 5.45
C LEU A 136 -0.94 6.38 6.11
N LEU A 137 -1.36 5.11 6.18
CA LEU A 137 -0.53 4.04 6.73
C LEU A 137 0.79 3.91 5.98
N ALA A 138 0.76 3.95 4.64
CA ALA A 138 1.97 3.84 3.83
C ALA A 138 2.93 5.01 4.06
N VAL A 139 2.43 6.25 4.14
CA VAL A 139 3.26 7.43 4.45
C VAL A 139 3.87 7.33 5.85
N VAL A 140 3.11 6.91 6.85
CA VAL A 140 3.61 6.68 8.21
C VAL A 140 4.68 5.59 8.21
N THR A 141 4.46 4.47 7.52
CA THR A 141 5.43 3.38 7.37
C THR A 141 6.74 3.86 6.74
N VAL A 142 6.66 4.72 5.72
CA VAL A 142 7.84 5.32 5.07
C VAL A 142 8.58 6.23 6.05
N TYR A 143 7.87 7.10 6.77
CA TYR A 143 8.44 7.98 7.78
C TYR A 143 9.16 7.19 8.88
N LEU A 144 8.53 6.14 9.42
CA LEU A 144 9.16 5.27 10.42
C LEU A 144 10.42 4.58 9.87
N GLY A 145 10.41 4.20 8.58
CA GLY A 145 11.60 3.68 7.92
C GLY A 145 12.77 4.67 7.89
N LEU A 146 12.49 5.94 7.59
CA LEU A 146 13.48 7.01 7.59
C LEU A 146 14.00 7.32 9.00
N ALA A 147 13.10 7.33 9.99
CA ALA A 147 13.47 7.53 11.39
C ALA A 147 14.46 6.46 11.88
N ILE A 148 14.20 5.18 11.55
CA ILE A 148 15.11 4.07 11.85
C ILE A 148 16.47 4.27 11.17
N SER A 149 16.49 4.66 9.88
CA SER A 149 17.76 4.84 9.15
C SER A 149 18.64 5.99 9.66
N ARG A 150 18.09 6.92 10.45
CA ARG A 150 18.82 8.05 11.04
C ARG A 150 19.25 7.79 12.48
N ALA A 151 18.67 6.80 13.15
CA ALA A 151 18.89 6.51 14.56
C ALA A 151 19.98 5.45 14.79
N GLY A 152 20.46 4.78 13.75
CA GLY A 152 21.61 3.86 13.76
C GLY A 152 22.76 4.40 12.94
#